data_AF-A0A520XAP7-F1
#
_entry.id   AF-A0A520XAP7-F1
#
_cell.length_a   1.000
_cell.length_b   1.000
_cell.length_c   1.000
_cell.angle_alpha   90.00
_cell.angle_beta   90.00
_cell.angle_gamma   90.00
#
_symmetry.space_group_name_H-M   'P 1'
#
loop_
_entity.id
_entity.type
_entity.pdbx_description
1 polymer ?
#
loop_
_entity_poly.entity_id
_entity_poly.type
_entity_poly.pdbx_seq_one_letter_code
_entity_poly.pdbx_strand_id
1 'polypeptide(L)'
;MSILRKLEPRKGAIDVRRTMPLTHSMEEFFENFPPRRWMETFEPFGRSWPMDIDYERAFRLDVVDHDKELVVRAELPGVEKDDVDVTISGDRLTIGATREFEEEDEREDFYRHELGYGKLVRTIALPVEVDAEHIHAELKEGILKVTLPKIRVAERHTVKVA
;
A
#
# COMPACT_ATOMS: atom_id res chain seq x y z
N MET A 1 41.11 -32.58 32.05
CA MET A 1 39.69 -32.89 32.33
C MET A 1 39.04 -31.57 32.73
N SER A 2 38.47 -30.82 31.78
CA SER A 2 37.05 -30.81 31.37
C SER A 2 36.11 -30.49 32.54
N ILE A 3 35.41 -29.37 32.46
CA ILE A 3 33.93 -29.25 32.45
C ILE A 3 33.60 -27.76 32.14
N LEU A 4 33.38 -27.46 30.85
CA LEU A 4 32.56 -26.32 30.44
C LEU A 4 31.13 -26.84 30.32
N ARG A 5 30.20 -26.31 31.13
CA ARG A 5 28.78 -26.64 31.02
C ARG A 5 28.25 -26.05 29.72
N LYS A 6 27.84 -26.91 28.78
CA LYS A 6 26.95 -26.55 27.68
C LYS A 6 25.63 -26.05 28.28
N LEU A 7 25.28 -24.81 27.99
CA LEU A 7 23.91 -24.31 28.14
C LEU A 7 23.10 -24.84 26.95
N GLU A 8 22.07 -25.64 27.22
CA GLU A 8 21.11 -26.06 26.20
C GLU A 8 20.04 -24.96 26.03
N PRO A 9 19.62 -24.62 24.79
CA PRO A 9 18.58 -23.64 24.57
C PRO A 9 17.21 -24.17 25.03
N ARG A 10 16.46 -23.31 25.74
CA ARG A 10 15.11 -23.62 26.23
C ARG A 10 14.15 -23.78 25.06
N LYS A 11 13.43 -24.90 25.04
CA LYS A 11 12.29 -25.15 24.14
C LYS A 11 11.21 -24.08 24.35
N GLY A 12 10.96 -23.32 23.30
CA GLY A 12 9.92 -22.30 23.20
C GLY A 12 9.89 -21.77 21.78
N ALA A 13 9.77 -22.67 20.80
CA ALA A 13 9.57 -22.30 19.40
C ALA A 13 8.18 -21.66 19.28
N ILE A 14 8.14 -20.37 18.96
CA ILE A 14 6.97 -19.80 18.31
C ILE A 14 7.06 -20.28 16.88
N ASP A 15 6.24 -21.28 16.57
CA ASP A 15 6.09 -21.78 15.21
C ASP A 15 5.33 -20.74 14.38
N VAL A 16 6.07 -19.95 13.59
CA VAL A 16 5.51 -18.92 12.70
C VAL A 16 5.00 -19.54 11.39
N ARG A 17 4.91 -20.88 11.29
CA ARG A 17 4.30 -21.60 10.14
C ARG A 17 2.78 -21.45 10.05
N ARG A 18 2.25 -20.24 10.22
CA ARG A 18 0.87 -19.93 9.84
C ARG A 18 0.85 -19.36 8.42
N THR A 19 1.11 -20.27 7.48
CA THR A 19 0.57 -20.32 6.12
C THR A 19 0.32 -18.97 5.42
N MET A 20 1.22 -18.57 4.53
CA MET A 20 0.80 -17.96 3.25
C MET A 20 1.49 -18.72 2.11
N PRO A 21 0.73 -19.20 1.11
CA PRO A 21 1.28 -20.00 0.03
C PRO A 21 2.14 -19.13 -0.90
N LEU A 22 3.40 -19.56 -1.06
CA LEU A 22 4.31 -19.14 -2.11
C LEU A 22 3.77 -19.60 -3.46
N THR A 23 2.89 -18.81 -4.06
CA THR A 23 2.59 -18.68 -5.49
C THR A 23 1.25 -17.95 -5.55
N HIS A 24 1.26 -16.67 -5.92
CA HIS A 24 0.13 -16.06 -6.57
C HIS A 24 0.71 -15.30 -7.76
N SER A 25 0.45 -15.78 -8.97
CA SER A 25 0.66 -14.95 -10.15
C SER A 25 -0.31 -13.77 -10.09
N MET A 26 0.02 -12.68 -10.79
CA MET A 26 -0.82 -11.49 -10.92
C MET A 26 -2.25 -11.85 -11.38
N GLU A 27 -2.39 -12.91 -12.21
CA GLU A 27 -3.67 -13.45 -12.66
C GLU A 27 -4.53 -14.06 -11.52
N GLU A 28 -3.96 -14.77 -10.55
CA GLU A 28 -4.75 -15.37 -9.45
C GLU A 28 -5.24 -14.35 -8.41
N PHE A 29 -4.54 -13.23 -8.24
CA PHE A 29 -5.03 -12.13 -7.39
C PHE A 29 -6.21 -11.39 -8.04
N PHE A 30 -6.20 -11.25 -9.38
CA PHE A 30 -7.35 -10.76 -10.15
C PHE A 30 -8.52 -11.75 -10.17
N GLU A 31 -8.26 -13.07 -10.14
CA GLU A 31 -9.31 -14.10 -10.10
C GLU A 31 -9.90 -14.36 -8.69
N ASN A 32 -9.08 -14.26 -7.62
CA ASN A 32 -9.54 -14.36 -6.22
C ASN A 32 -10.07 -13.03 -5.65
N PHE A 33 -10.04 -11.95 -6.43
CA PHE A 33 -10.83 -10.75 -6.16
C PHE A 33 -12.19 -10.94 -6.86
N PRO A 34 -13.30 -11.18 -6.14
CA PRO A 34 -14.51 -11.72 -6.74
C PRO A 34 -15.08 -10.78 -7.83
N PRO A 35 -15.24 -11.25 -9.08
CA PRO A 35 -16.07 -10.57 -10.06
C PRO A 35 -17.53 -10.75 -9.66
N ARG A 36 -18.29 -9.65 -9.60
CA ARG A 36 -19.74 -9.53 -9.26
C ARG A 36 -20.11 -9.18 -7.81
N ARG A 37 -19.69 -8.01 -7.33
CA ARG A 37 -20.52 -7.24 -6.38
C ARG A 37 -20.62 -5.74 -6.69
N TRP A 38 -20.26 -5.36 -7.91
CA TRP A 38 -20.47 -4.01 -8.47
C TRP A 38 -21.87 -3.78 -9.08
N MET A 39 -22.86 -4.65 -8.84
CA MET A 39 -24.20 -4.52 -9.45
C MET A 39 -25.41 -4.65 -8.52
N GLU A 40 -25.24 -4.67 -7.18
CA GLU A 40 -26.41 -4.78 -6.28
C GLU A 40 -26.53 -3.70 -5.20
N THR A 41 -25.86 -2.55 -5.32
CA THR A 41 -26.25 -1.40 -4.47
C THR A 41 -25.92 -0.05 -5.12
N PHE A 42 -26.66 0.29 -6.18
CA PHE A 42 -27.05 1.68 -6.39
C PHE A 42 -28.03 2.07 -5.25
N GLU A 43 -27.47 2.71 -4.21
CA GLU A 43 -28.04 3.74 -3.30
C GLU A 43 -29.28 3.45 -2.42
N PRO A 44 -29.63 4.23 -1.35
CA PRO A 44 -29.03 5.47 -0.80
C PRO A 44 -28.81 5.44 0.75
N PHE A 45 -27.96 6.32 1.30
CA PHE A 45 -27.74 6.51 2.76
C PHE A 45 -27.33 5.25 3.56
N GLY A 46 -26.03 4.97 3.65
CA GLY A 46 -25.54 3.95 4.58
C GLY A 46 -24.02 3.95 4.74
N ARG A 47 -23.52 4.72 5.70
CA ARG A 47 -22.13 4.62 6.17
C ARG A 47 -21.85 3.18 6.64
N SER A 48 -21.04 2.45 5.90
CA SER A 48 -20.14 1.43 6.45
C SER A 48 -18.99 1.25 5.46
N TRP A 49 -17.93 2.01 5.70
CA TRP A 49 -16.62 1.82 5.08
C TRP A 49 -16.21 0.35 5.23
N PRO A 50 -15.60 -0.31 4.24
CA PRO A 50 -14.90 -1.56 4.52
C PRO A 50 -13.71 -1.19 5.41
N MET A 51 -13.93 -1.33 6.72
CA MET A 51 -12.97 -1.16 7.82
C MET A 51 -11.98 -2.33 7.90
N ASP A 52 -11.67 -2.97 6.77
CA ASP A 52 -10.75 -4.10 6.66
C ASP A 52 -9.59 -3.79 5.70
N ILE A 53 -9.36 -2.52 5.35
CA ILE A 53 -8.06 -2.10 4.83
C ILE A 53 -7.12 -2.15 6.04
N ASP A 54 -6.14 -3.03 6.01
CA ASP A 54 -5.09 -3.21 7.01
C ASP A 54 -4.30 -1.90 7.20
N TYR A 55 -4.86 -0.97 7.97
CA TYR A 55 -4.27 0.34 8.27
C TYR A 55 -2.94 0.19 9.03
N GLU A 56 -2.64 -0.98 9.61
CA GLU A 56 -1.40 -1.24 10.32
C GLU A 56 -0.19 -1.43 9.39
N ARG A 57 -0.41 -1.85 8.14
CA ARG A 57 0.66 -2.05 7.12
C ARG A 57 0.63 -1.02 6.00
N ALA A 58 -0.10 0.07 6.21
CA ALA A 58 -0.34 1.08 5.22
C ALA A 58 0.81 2.11 5.18
N PHE A 59 1.56 2.19 4.08
CA PHE A 59 2.64 3.19 3.91
C PHE A 59 2.13 4.64 4.03
N ARG A 60 2.97 5.56 4.49
CA ARG A 60 2.55 6.97 4.54
C ARG A 60 2.54 7.59 3.15
N LEU A 61 1.64 8.56 2.98
CA LEU A 61 1.54 9.32 1.77
C LEU A 61 1.12 10.76 2.06
N ASP A 62 1.50 11.64 1.16
CA ASP A 62 1.06 13.03 1.08
C ASP A 62 0.19 13.23 -0.16
N VAL A 63 -0.81 14.09 -0.04
CA VAL A 63 -1.64 14.56 -1.16
C VAL A 63 -1.42 16.07 -1.28
N VAL A 64 -0.77 16.48 -2.35
CA VAL A 64 -0.37 17.88 -2.58
C VAL A 64 -1.22 18.47 -3.69
N ASP A 65 -1.88 19.58 -3.36
CA ASP A 65 -2.63 20.37 -4.32
C ASP A 65 -1.71 21.35 -5.05
N HIS A 66 -1.56 21.17 -6.37
CA HIS A 66 -0.96 22.17 -7.25
C HIS A 66 -2.05 22.76 -8.16
N ASP A 67 -1.80 23.92 -8.76
CA ASP A 67 -2.85 24.65 -9.49
C ASP A 67 -3.55 23.78 -10.56
N LYS A 68 -2.76 23.05 -11.37
CA LYS A 68 -3.26 22.25 -12.50
C LYS A 68 -3.35 20.75 -12.25
N GLU A 69 -2.77 20.27 -11.17
CA GLU A 69 -2.60 18.83 -10.91
C GLU A 69 -2.63 18.54 -9.42
N LEU A 70 -3.04 17.32 -9.08
CA LEU A 70 -2.83 16.75 -7.76
C LEU A 70 -1.56 15.89 -7.81
N VAL A 71 -0.70 15.99 -6.80
CA VAL A 71 0.48 15.13 -6.69
C VAL A 71 0.37 14.30 -5.43
N VAL A 72 0.36 12.98 -5.59
CA VAL A 72 0.40 12.03 -4.47
C VAL A 72 1.81 11.49 -4.33
N ARG A 73 2.35 11.52 -3.12
CA ARG A 73 3.69 11.01 -2.80
C ARG A 73 3.58 9.91 -1.77
N ALA A 74 4.10 8.73 -2.03
CA ALA A 74 4.05 7.59 -1.11
C ALA A 74 5.45 7.07 -0.78
N GLU A 75 5.72 6.78 0.50
CA GLU A 75 6.99 6.18 0.92
C GLU A 75 6.97 4.66 0.67
N LEU A 76 7.76 4.19 -0.29
CA LEU A 76 7.90 2.79 -0.69
C LEU A 76 9.39 2.39 -0.74
N PRO A 77 10.13 2.45 0.39
CA PRO A 77 11.53 2.07 0.43
C PRO A 77 11.71 0.56 0.22
N GLY A 78 12.65 0.19 -0.65
CA GLY A 78 12.96 -1.22 -0.95
C GLY A 78 11.89 -1.94 -1.76
N VAL A 79 11.05 -1.19 -2.48
CA VAL A 79 10.10 -1.73 -3.45
C VAL A 79 10.65 -1.46 -4.85
N GLU A 80 10.65 -2.48 -5.70
CA GLU A 80 11.04 -2.34 -7.11
C GLU A 80 9.90 -1.76 -7.94
N LYS A 81 10.23 -1.13 -9.07
CA LYS A 81 9.24 -0.45 -9.92
C LYS A 81 8.16 -1.39 -10.45
N ASP A 82 8.57 -2.60 -10.80
CA ASP A 82 7.68 -3.60 -11.39
C ASP A 82 6.73 -4.22 -10.35
N ASP A 83 6.98 -3.98 -9.05
CA ASP A 83 6.15 -4.42 -7.92
C ASP A 83 5.17 -3.36 -7.44
N VAL A 84 5.02 -2.25 -8.17
CA VAL A 84 4.08 -1.17 -7.86
C VAL A 84 2.94 -1.15 -8.86
N ASP A 85 1.70 -1.18 -8.34
CA ASP A 85 0.48 -1.00 -9.11
C ASP A 85 -0.24 0.28 -8.69
N VAL A 86 -0.67 1.08 -9.66
CA VAL A 86 -1.40 2.33 -9.43
C VAL A 86 -2.67 2.33 -10.25
N THR A 87 -3.81 2.36 -9.58
CA THR A 87 -5.14 2.29 -10.22
C THR A 87 -6.04 3.43 -9.77
N ILE A 88 -6.85 3.94 -10.70
CA ILE A 88 -7.91 4.90 -10.42
C ILE A 88 -9.26 4.30 -10.77
N SER A 89 -10.21 4.44 -9.84
CA SER A 89 -11.59 4.04 -10.05
C SER A 89 -12.52 5.10 -9.47
N GLY A 90 -13.23 5.82 -10.36
CA GLY A 90 -14.04 6.97 -9.98
C GLY A 90 -13.18 8.06 -9.33
N ASP A 91 -13.51 8.42 -8.09
CA ASP A 91 -12.79 9.40 -7.28
C ASP A 91 -11.74 8.76 -6.34
N ARG A 92 -11.32 7.51 -6.59
CA ARG A 92 -10.40 6.79 -5.71
C ARG A 92 -9.09 6.44 -6.41
N LEU A 93 -7.97 6.74 -5.75
CA LEU A 93 -6.65 6.27 -6.12
C LEU A 93 -6.24 5.11 -5.20
N THR A 94 -5.88 3.98 -5.79
CA THR A 94 -5.29 2.84 -5.09
C THR A 94 -3.85 2.66 -5.51
N ILE A 95 -2.96 2.53 -4.53
CA ILE A 95 -1.55 2.23 -4.72
C ILE A 95 -1.29 0.89 -4.01
N GLY A 96 -0.93 -0.12 -4.80
CA GLY A 96 -0.45 -1.41 -4.34
C GLY A 96 1.06 -1.51 -4.51
N ALA A 97 1.74 -2.14 -3.55
CA ALA A 97 3.17 -2.39 -3.61
C ALA A 97 3.49 -3.72 -2.93
N THR A 98 4.48 -4.44 -3.44
CA THR A 98 5.05 -5.60 -2.74
C THR A 98 6.47 -5.29 -2.33
N ARG A 99 6.77 -5.48 -1.05
CA ARG A 99 8.14 -5.42 -0.54
C ARG A 99 8.62 -6.83 -0.27
N GLU A 100 9.56 -7.30 -1.07
CA GLU A 100 10.13 -8.63 -0.90
C GLU A 100 10.87 -8.76 0.44
N PHE A 101 10.70 -9.92 1.07
CA PHE A 101 11.53 -10.31 2.19
C PHE A 101 12.69 -11.11 1.65
N GLU A 102 13.88 -10.52 1.63
CA GLU A 102 15.10 -11.29 1.40
C GLU A 102 15.33 -12.16 2.65
N GLU A 103 15.02 -13.46 2.54
CA GLU A 103 15.56 -14.47 3.44
C GLU A 103 17.06 -14.61 3.17
N GLU A 104 17.85 -13.60 3.56
CA GLU A 104 19.27 -13.83 3.79
C GLU A 104 19.40 -14.69 5.05
N ASP A 105 19.51 -16.00 4.81
CA ASP A 105 19.78 -17.09 5.75
C ASP A 105 18.62 -17.50 6.68
N GLU A 106 18.22 -18.78 6.57
CA GLU A 106 17.47 -19.56 7.57
C GLU A 106 18.21 -19.66 8.95
N ARG A 107 19.23 -18.83 9.17
CA ARG A 107 20.20 -18.86 10.28
C ARG A 107 20.40 -17.52 10.98
N GLU A 108 19.64 -16.48 10.62
CA GLU A 108 19.74 -15.19 11.32
C GLU A 108 18.90 -15.15 12.59
N ASP A 109 19.57 -15.04 13.74
CA ASP A 109 18.93 -14.77 15.03
C ASP A 109 18.67 -13.26 15.16
N PHE A 110 17.44 -12.83 14.88
CA PHE A 110 17.04 -11.42 15.07
C PHE A 110 16.97 -11.05 16.56
N TYR A 111 17.68 -10.00 16.97
CA TYR A 111 17.42 -9.35 18.27
C TYR A 111 16.11 -8.54 18.26
N ARG A 112 15.71 -8.01 17.10
CA ARG A 112 14.49 -7.24 16.85
C ARG A 112 14.17 -7.20 15.36
N HIS A 113 12.91 -7.43 15.00
CA HIS A 113 12.40 -7.38 13.63
C HIS A 113 11.23 -6.39 13.57
N GLU A 114 11.43 -5.22 12.99
CA GLU A 114 10.43 -4.14 12.90
C GLU A 114 10.14 -3.71 11.46
N LEU A 115 10.93 -4.19 10.50
CA LEU A 115 10.71 -3.88 9.09
C LEU A 115 9.44 -4.61 8.63
N GLY A 116 8.56 -3.87 7.94
CA GLY A 116 7.39 -4.45 7.29
C GLY A 116 7.75 -5.01 5.92
N TYR A 117 7.29 -6.23 5.64
CA TYR A 117 7.45 -6.94 4.37
C TYR A 117 6.11 -7.48 3.86
N GLY A 118 6.07 -7.87 2.59
CA GLY A 118 4.90 -8.40 1.91
C GLY A 118 4.08 -7.32 1.21
N LYS A 119 2.79 -7.59 1.04
CA LYS A 119 1.88 -6.73 0.28
C LYS A 119 1.42 -5.52 1.09
N LEU A 120 1.56 -4.35 0.52
CA LEU A 120 1.16 -3.05 1.04
C LEU A 120 0.10 -2.47 0.09
N VAL A 121 -1.03 -2.00 0.61
CA VAL A 121 -2.08 -1.37 -0.21
C VAL A 121 -2.65 -0.18 0.53
N ARG A 122 -2.81 0.94 -0.18
CA ARG A 122 -3.62 2.06 0.30
C ARG A 122 -4.52 2.59 -0.79
N THR A 123 -5.74 2.91 -0.38
CA THR A 123 -6.71 3.62 -1.20
C THR A 123 -7.07 4.94 -0.54
N ILE A 124 -7.03 6.02 -1.30
CA ILE A 124 -7.45 7.34 -0.87
C ILE A 124 -8.56 7.87 -1.78
N ALA A 125 -9.43 8.69 -1.22
CA ALA A 125 -10.36 9.51 -2.01
C ALA A 125 -9.62 10.73 -2.54
N LEU A 126 -9.82 11.04 -3.82
CA LEU A 126 -9.30 12.22 -4.47
C LEU A 126 -10.23 13.40 -4.16
N PRO A 127 -9.69 14.55 -3.73
CA PRO A 127 -10.50 15.70 -3.38
C PRO A 127 -11.08 16.44 -4.61
N VAL A 128 -10.62 16.08 -5.81
CA VAL A 128 -10.97 16.71 -7.09
C VAL A 128 -11.00 15.66 -8.21
N GLU A 129 -11.76 15.93 -9.27
CA GLU A 129 -11.76 15.11 -10.48
C GLU A 129 -10.44 15.25 -11.24
N VAL A 130 -9.88 14.12 -11.66
CA VAL A 130 -8.60 14.03 -12.37
C VAL A 130 -8.76 13.36 -13.73
N ASP A 131 -7.92 13.74 -14.67
CA ASP A 131 -7.83 13.12 -15.99
C ASP A 131 -7.04 11.81 -15.88
N ALA A 132 -7.78 10.70 -15.88
CA ALA A 132 -7.21 9.37 -15.70
C ALA A 132 -6.39 8.88 -16.90
N GLU A 133 -6.57 9.48 -18.09
CA GLU A 133 -5.84 9.08 -19.30
C GLU A 133 -4.41 9.64 -19.33
N HIS A 134 -4.16 10.72 -18.59
CA HIS A 134 -2.90 11.46 -18.59
C HIS A 134 -2.13 11.41 -17.26
N ILE A 135 -2.34 10.35 -16.47
CA ILE A 135 -1.62 10.13 -15.22
C ILE A 135 -0.16 9.79 -15.52
N HIS A 136 0.75 10.30 -14.70
CA HIS A 136 2.16 9.92 -14.72
C HIS A 136 2.62 9.46 -13.34
N ALA A 137 3.39 8.37 -13.28
CA ALA A 137 3.96 7.86 -12.04
C ALA A 137 5.47 7.63 -12.17
N GLU A 138 6.23 8.03 -11.15
CA GLU A 138 7.67 7.81 -11.06
C GLU A 138 8.03 7.29 -9.65
N LEU A 139 8.82 6.23 -9.58
CA LEU A 139 9.43 5.77 -8.32
C LEU A 139 10.92 6.10 -8.35
N LYS A 140 11.36 6.92 -7.40
CA LYS A 140 12.75 7.35 -7.26
C LYS A 140 13.13 7.43 -5.79
N GLU A 141 14.27 6.85 -5.43
CA GLU A 141 14.82 6.91 -4.06
C GLU A 141 13.81 6.48 -2.97
N GLY A 142 13.00 5.45 -3.28
CA GLY A 142 11.98 4.92 -2.37
C GLY A 142 10.74 5.80 -2.22
N ILE A 143 10.54 6.81 -3.07
CA ILE A 143 9.34 7.65 -3.10
C ILE A 143 8.62 7.46 -4.43
N LEU A 144 7.38 6.97 -4.38
CA LEU A 144 6.48 6.97 -5.52
C LEU A 144 5.81 8.33 -5.60
N LYS A 145 5.94 9.01 -6.74
CA LYS A 145 5.22 10.24 -7.06
C LYS A 145 4.25 9.97 -8.20
N VAL A 146 2.97 10.18 -7.93
CA VAL A 146 1.87 10.08 -8.90
C VAL A 146 1.35 11.49 -9.18
N THR A 147 1.44 11.92 -10.42
CA THR A 147 0.97 13.21 -10.92
C THR A 147 -0.35 13.01 -11.65
N LEU A 148 -1.38 13.71 -11.19
CA LEU A 148 -2.77 13.53 -11.60
C LEU A 148 -3.30 14.87 -12.12
N PRO A 149 -3.33 15.10 -13.45
CA PRO A 149 -3.86 16.34 -14.00
C PRO A 149 -5.32 16.52 -13.60
N LYS A 150 -5.72 17.73 -13.21
CA LYS A 150 -7.12 18.03 -12.86
C LYS A 150 -7.94 18.22 -14.12
N ILE A 151 -9.17 17.70 -14.15
CA ILE A 151 -10.11 17.98 -15.25
C ILE A 151 -10.52 19.46 -15.23
N ARG A 152 -10.75 20.01 -14.03
CA ARG A 152 -11.13 21.42 -13.83
C ARG A 152 -10.24 22.06 -12.79
N VAL A 153 -9.62 23.17 -13.16
CA VAL A 153 -8.87 24.01 -12.22
C VAL A 153 -9.87 24.82 -11.41
N ALA A 154 -9.95 24.56 -10.11
CA ALA A 154 -10.82 25.31 -9.21
C ALA A 154 -10.24 26.70 -8.94
N GLU A 155 -11.08 27.74 -9.00
CA GLU A 155 -10.69 29.09 -8.61
C GLU A 155 -10.68 29.21 -7.08
N ARG A 156 -9.55 29.62 -6.50
CA ARG A 156 -9.44 29.87 -5.07
C ARG A 156 -10.02 31.23 -4.73
N HIS A 157 -11.11 31.25 -3.96
CA HIS A 157 -11.70 32.49 -3.44
C HIS A 157 -11.22 32.76 -2.01
N THR A 158 -10.81 34.00 -1.72
CA THR A 158 -10.47 34.45 -0.36
C THR A 158 -11.57 35.34 0.19
N VAL A 159 -12.12 34.98 1.34
CA VAL A 159 -13.11 35.80 2.06
C VAL A 159 -12.41 36.49 3.23
N LYS A 160 -12.50 37.82 3.32
CA LYS A 160 -11.98 38.57 4.47
C LYS A 160 -12.95 38.44 5.63
N VAL A 161 -12.44 38.07 6.81
CA VAL A 161 -13.21 38.05 8.06
C VAL A 161 -13.33 39.48 8.59
N ALA A 162 -14.53 39.87 9.01
CA ALA A 162 -14.85 41.17 9.59
C ALA A 162 -14.82 41.14 11.12
#